data_AF-A0A2A4PXD4-F1
#
_entry.id   AF-A0A2A4PXD4-F1
#
_cell.length_a   1.000
_cell.length_b   1.000
_cell.length_c   1.000
_cell.angle_alpha   90.00
_cell.angle_beta   90.00
_cell.angle_gamma   90.00
#
_symmetry.space_group_name_H-M   'P 1'
#
loop_
_entity.id
_entity.type
_entity.pdbx_description
1 polymer ?
#
loop_
_entity_poly.entity_id
_entity_poly.type
_entity_poly.pdbx_seq_one_letter_code
_entity_poly.pdbx_strand_id
1 'polypeptide(L)'
;MKSTIPTDIVKMLGVILIGTAVTVNSALANSDTLKSVDQPHPKNLANGMNNEILEKILQDNGKILEGSLGFWQVQYLDRVLTVVTDESHNRMRIMTAVVHKKDLKKAQTTELLEAQFDRALDVKYALYNDILWSAFVHPLKELTEHQVKDALSQVYYAAHNFGGSYRSTDLQFGNRED
;
A
#
# COMPACT_ATOMS: atom_id res chain seq x y z
N MET A 1 8.58 31.25 -5.63
CA MET A 1 8.67 31.26 -4.15
C MET A 1 7.26 31.25 -3.61
N LYS A 2 6.83 30.17 -2.94
CA LYS A 2 5.41 29.79 -2.73
C LYS A 2 4.70 29.49 -4.10
N SER A 3 3.87 28.46 -4.28
CA SER A 3 2.91 27.71 -3.45
C SER A 3 1.59 28.45 -3.20
N THR A 4 0.53 27.98 -3.87
CA THR A 4 -0.80 27.65 -3.30
C THR A 4 -1.65 27.07 -4.44
N ILE A 5 -2.18 25.85 -4.26
CA ILE A 5 -3.46 25.46 -4.86
C ILE A 5 -4.42 25.34 -3.68
N PRO A 6 -5.48 26.17 -3.60
CA PRO A 6 -6.49 26.01 -2.58
C PRO A 6 -7.47 24.92 -3.02
N THR A 7 -7.67 23.97 -2.10
CA THR A 7 -8.92 23.27 -1.82
C THR A 7 -10.11 23.67 -2.70
N ASP A 8 -10.57 22.74 -3.56
CA ASP A 8 -11.96 22.31 -3.50
C ASP A 8 -12.14 20.90 -4.08
N ILE A 9 -12.88 20.08 -3.34
CA ILE A 9 -13.17 18.68 -3.66
C ILE A 9 -14.25 18.63 -4.74
N VAL A 10 -14.02 17.81 -5.78
CA VAL A 10 -14.99 17.43 -6.81
C VAL A 10 -15.64 18.61 -7.56
N LYS A 11 -15.19 18.83 -8.81
CA LYS A 11 -16.12 19.14 -9.89
C LYS A 11 -16.02 18.12 -11.02
N MET A 12 -16.97 17.19 -10.96
CA MET A 12 -17.62 16.54 -12.10
C MET A 12 -16.72 15.77 -13.09
N LEU A 13 -16.74 14.44 -12.90
CA LEU A 13 -16.76 13.42 -13.96
C LEU A 13 -16.98 13.98 -15.39
N GLY A 14 -15.93 14.02 -16.20
CA GLY A 14 -15.93 14.33 -17.63
C GLY A 14 -14.71 13.69 -18.32
N VAL A 15 -14.86 12.92 -19.42
CA VAL A 15 -14.97 13.40 -20.83
C VAL A 15 -13.60 13.81 -21.40
N ILE A 16 -13.02 13.21 -22.47
CA ILE A 16 -13.42 12.05 -23.30
C ILE A 16 -12.26 11.55 -24.22
N LEU A 17 -12.10 10.22 -24.45
CA LEU A 17 -11.50 9.56 -25.65
C LEU A 17 -10.02 9.97 -26.03
N ILE A 18 -9.27 9.57 -27.10
CA ILE A 18 -9.39 8.67 -28.29
C ILE A 18 -7.99 8.04 -28.64
N GLY A 19 -7.96 6.83 -29.25
CA GLY A 19 -6.89 6.37 -30.19
C GLY A 19 -5.85 5.36 -29.62
N THR A 20 -5.59 4.15 -30.16
CA THR A 20 -5.18 3.67 -31.52
C THR A 20 -3.80 4.18 -31.98
N ALA A 21 -2.89 3.39 -32.58
CA ALA A 21 -2.66 1.94 -32.73
C ALA A 21 -1.29 1.74 -33.45
N VAL A 22 -0.70 0.53 -33.52
CA VAL A 22 0.18 0.05 -34.64
C VAL A 22 0.64 -1.41 -34.41
N THR A 23 0.85 -2.15 -35.51
CA THR A 23 1.38 -3.54 -35.52
C THR A 23 2.47 -3.67 -36.59
N VAL A 24 3.60 -4.31 -36.28
CA VAL A 24 4.58 -4.80 -37.29
C VAL A 24 5.18 -6.13 -36.82
N ASN A 25 5.63 -6.99 -37.74
CA ASN A 25 5.98 -8.40 -37.51
C ASN A 25 7.04 -8.88 -38.53
N SER A 26 8.14 -9.54 -38.11
CA SER A 26 8.92 -10.47 -38.97
C SER A 26 10.14 -11.17 -38.30
N ALA A 27 10.09 -12.50 -38.26
CA ALA A 27 11.10 -13.49 -38.68
C ALA A 27 12.58 -13.53 -38.15
N LEU A 28 12.94 -14.70 -37.57
CA LEU A 28 14.04 -15.64 -37.91
C LEU A 28 15.53 -15.17 -37.99
N ALA A 29 16.56 -15.93 -37.57
CA ALA A 29 16.68 -17.16 -36.76
C ALA A 29 18.16 -17.48 -36.39
N ASN A 30 18.38 -18.35 -35.38
CA ASN A 30 19.61 -19.13 -35.07
C ASN A 30 20.89 -18.35 -34.64
N SER A 31 21.85 -18.91 -33.88
CA SER A 31 21.97 -20.25 -33.23
C SER A 31 22.83 -20.22 -31.94
N ASP A 32 22.53 -21.12 -31.01
CA ASP A 32 23.42 -21.78 -30.05
C ASP A 32 24.39 -20.97 -29.15
N THR A 33 23.99 -20.77 -27.89
CA THR A 33 24.81 -21.16 -26.73
C THR A 33 23.89 -21.39 -25.52
N LEU A 34 24.26 -22.30 -24.61
CA LEU A 34 23.34 -22.86 -23.60
C LEU A 34 23.73 -22.55 -22.15
N LYS A 35 22.69 -22.23 -21.34
CA LYS A 35 22.62 -22.22 -19.86
C LYS A 35 23.25 -21.04 -19.10
N SER A 36 22.40 -20.07 -18.78
CA SER A 36 21.99 -19.87 -17.37
C SER A 36 20.52 -20.30 -17.23
N VAL A 37 20.07 -20.67 -16.02
CA VAL A 37 18.64 -20.88 -15.71
C VAL A 37 18.19 -19.73 -14.84
N ASP A 38 18.12 -18.54 -15.43
CA ASP A 38 17.51 -17.39 -14.78
C ASP A 38 15.99 -17.57 -14.82
N GLN A 39 15.39 -17.67 -13.63
CA GLN A 39 13.97 -17.40 -13.45
C GLN A 39 13.68 -15.99 -14.02
N PRO A 40 12.52 -15.73 -14.63
CA PRO A 40 12.19 -14.43 -15.18
C PRO A 40 11.95 -13.41 -14.05
N HIS A 41 13.03 -12.87 -13.49
CA HIS A 41 13.00 -11.71 -12.61
C HIS A 41 12.27 -10.57 -13.33
N PRO A 42 11.29 -9.91 -12.69
CA PRO A 42 10.45 -8.92 -13.36
C PRO A 42 11.30 -7.80 -13.95
N LYS A 43 10.95 -7.43 -15.18
CA LYS A 43 11.74 -6.59 -16.10
C LYS A 43 12.17 -5.29 -15.42
N ASN A 44 13.48 -5.03 -15.41
CA ASN A 44 14.10 -3.93 -14.66
C ASN A 44 13.37 -2.60 -14.89
N LEU A 45 12.80 -2.07 -13.80
CA LEU A 45 11.84 -0.97 -13.84
C LEU A 45 12.58 0.37 -13.86
N ALA A 46 13.00 0.80 -15.06
CA ALA A 46 13.88 1.96 -15.26
C ALA A 46 13.33 3.29 -14.72
N ASN A 47 12.02 3.38 -14.50
CA ASN A 47 11.39 4.35 -13.60
C ASN A 47 10.78 3.55 -12.43
N GLY A 48 10.93 4.02 -11.18
CA GLY A 48 10.38 3.35 -10.00
C GLY A 48 8.85 3.27 -9.98
N MET A 49 8.30 2.67 -8.91
CA MET A 49 6.87 2.37 -8.74
C MET A 49 5.97 3.58 -9.08
N ASN A 50 4.89 3.30 -9.83
CA ASN A 50 3.87 4.26 -10.24
C ASN A 50 2.45 3.70 -9.95
N ASN A 51 1.42 4.51 -10.20
CA ASN A 51 0.03 4.14 -9.97
C ASN A 51 -0.44 2.95 -10.81
N GLU A 52 0.00 2.83 -12.07
CA GLU A 52 -0.39 1.75 -12.99
C GLU A 52 0.18 0.37 -12.62
N ILE A 53 1.32 0.36 -11.91
CA ILE A 53 1.99 -0.85 -11.43
C ILE A 53 1.46 -1.19 -10.04
N LEU A 54 1.29 -0.18 -9.18
CA LEU A 54 0.63 -0.34 -7.89
C LEU A 54 -0.77 -0.94 -8.06
N GLU A 55 -1.60 -0.42 -8.97
CA GLU A 55 -2.94 -0.95 -9.23
C GLU A 55 -2.95 -2.44 -9.58
N LYS A 56 -2.01 -2.91 -10.41
CA LYS A 56 -1.87 -4.35 -10.75
C LYS A 56 -1.51 -5.18 -9.52
N ILE A 57 -0.56 -4.71 -8.70
CA ILE A 57 -0.19 -5.37 -7.45
C ILE A 57 -1.39 -5.40 -6.48
N LEU A 58 -2.22 -4.35 -6.43
CA LEU A 58 -3.44 -4.35 -5.63
C LEU A 58 -4.49 -5.35 -6.15
N GLN A 59 -4.63 -5.52 -7.47
CA GLN A 59 -5.50 -6.53 -8.10
C GLN A 59 -5.01 -7.97 -7.84
N ASP A 60 -3.69 -8.20 -7.88
CA ASP A 60 -3.08 -9.52 -7.66
C ASP A 60 -3.14 -9.98 -6.20
N ASN A 61 -3.35 -9.06 -5.24
CA ASN A 61 -3.26 -9.32 -3.79
C ASN A 61 -4.55 -9.01 -3.02
N GLY A 62 -5.60 -8.51 -3.69
CA GLY A 62 -6.89 -8.20 -3.08
C GLY A 62 -7.95 -7.83 -4.12
N LYS A 63 -9.21 -7.72 -3.68
CA LYS A 63 -10.29 -7.30 -4.58
C LYS A 63 -10.50 -5.80 -4.49
N ILE A 64 -10.15 -5.06 -5.54
CA ILE A 64 -10.54 -3.65 -5.67
C ILE A 64 -12.08 -3.55 -5.68
N LEU A 65 -12.62 -2.74 -4.77
CA LEU A 65 -14.05 -2.45 -4.64
C LEU A 65 -14.43 -1.15 -5.36
N GLU A 66 -13.55 -0.16 -5.28
CA GLU A 66 -13.62 1.15 -5.93
C GLU A 66 -12.18 1.62 -6.20
N GLY A 67 -11.93 2.32 -7.29
CA GLY A 67 -10.63 2.95 -7.48
C GLY A 67 -10.45 3.74 -8.79
N SER A 68 -9.40 4.54 -8.81
CA SER A 68 -8.81 5.20 -9.99
C SER A 68 -7.34 5.54 -9.67
N LEU A 69 -6.53 5.87 -10.67
CA LEU A 69 -5.10 6.16 -10.47
C LEU A 69 -4.90 7.31 -9.44
N GLY A 70 -4.44 6.97 -8.24
CA GLY A 70 -4.34 7.90 -7.10
C GLY A 70 -5.09 7.45 -5.84
N PHE A 71 -6.12 6.60 -5.97
CA PHE A 71 -7.01 6.21 -4.89
C PHE A 71 -7.68 4.86 -5.14
N TRP A 72 -7.58 3.92 -4.20
CA TRP A 72 -8.24 2.61 -4.27
C TRP A 72 -8.80 2.17 -2.91
N GLN A 73 -9.97 1.54 -2.93
CA GLN A 73 -10.49 0.72 -1.84
C GLN A 73 -10.29 -0.76 -2.19
N VAL A 74 -9.50 -1.48 -1.40
CA VAL A 74 -9.13 -2.88 -1.63
C VAL A 74 -9.66 -3.73 -0.49
N GLN A 75 -10.51 -4.72 -0.78
CA GLN A 75 -10.82 -5.80 0.14
C GLN A 75 -9.61 -6.72 0.25
N TYR A 76 -9.02 -6.77 1.44
CA TYR A 76 -7.89 -7.63 1.79
C TYR A 76 -8.28 -8.44 3.02
N LEU A 77 -8.38 -9.76 2.84
CA LEU A 77 -9.00 -10.67 3.83
C LEU A 77 -10.40 -10.16 4.23
N ASP A 78 -10.71 -9.99 5.51
CA ASP A 78 -12.02 -9.50 5.99
C ASP A 78 -12.14 -7.96 6.05
N ARG A 79 -11.06 -7.21 5.80
CA ARG A 79 -11.01 -5.74 5.93
C ARG A 79 -10.93 -5.01 4.59
N VAL A 80 -11.48 -3.80 4.54
CA VAL A 80 -11.22 -2.84 3.46
C VAL A 80 -10.03 -1.96 3.85
N LEU A 81 -9.02 -1.91 2.97
CA LEU A 81 -7.87 -1.01 3.06
C LEU A 81 -8.02 0.09 2.01
N THR A 82 -7.76 1.33 2.40
CA THR A 82 -7.70 2.49 1.51
C THR A 82 -6.24 2.75 1.13
N VAL A 83 -5.95 2.73 -0.16
CA VAL A 83 -4.65 3.11 -0.72
C VAL A 83 -4.79 4.48 -1.37
N VAL A 84 -3.89 5.42 -1.03
CA VAL A 84 -3.87 6.78 -1.56
C VAL A 84 -2.46 7.14 -1.99
N THR A 85 -2.29 7.70 -3.19
CA THR A 85 -0.99 8.10 -3.73
C THR A 85 -0.98 9.54 -4.23
N ASP A 86 0.21 10.12 -4.24
CA ASP A 86 0.54 11.39 -4.88
C ASP A 86 1.89 11.22 -5.59
N GLU A 87 1.86 10.95 -6.89
CA GLU A 87 3.06 10.78 -7.73
C GLU A 87 3.88 12.07 -7.84
N SER A 88 3.23 13.23 -7.73
CA SER A 88 3.85 14.55 -7.88
C SER A 88 4.72 14.90 -6.67
N HIS A 89 4.25 14.56 -5.46
CA HIS A 89 5.00 14.73 -4.21
C HIS A 89 5.72 13.46 -3.74
N ASN A 90 5.70 12.38 -4.55
CA ASN A 90 6.29 11.07 -4.27
C ASN A 90 5.80 10.47 -2.93
N ARG A 91 4.49 10.23 -2.78
CA ARG A 91 3.89 9.70 -1.53
C ARG A 91 2.90 8.58 -1.79
N MET A 92 2.89 7.61 -0.88
CA MET A 92 1.92 6.52 -0.81
C MET A 92 1.47 6.35 0.65
N ARG A 93 0.19 6.06 0.86
CA ARG A 93 -0.38 5.61 2.13
C ARG A 93 -1.29 4.40 1.90
N ILE A 94 -1.09 3.33 2.66
CA ILE A 94 -2.10 2.28 2.88
C ILE A 94 -2.66 2.49 4.27
N MET A 95 -3.98 2.48 4.44
CA MET A 95 -4.61 2.64 5.76
C MET A 95 -5.93 1.88 5.90
N THR A 96 -6.32 1.52 7.12
CA THR A 96 -7.66 1.01 7.44
C THR A 96 -8.13 1.51 8.81
N ALA A 97 -9.45 1.60 8.99
CA ALA A 97 -10.06 2.01 10.24
C ALA A 97 -9.99 0.87 11.28
N VAL A 98 -9.48 1.16 12.46
CA VAL A 98 -9.31 0.20 13.56
C VAL A 98 -10.54 0.20 14.46
N VAL A 99 -10.86 1.35 15.04
CA VAL A 99 -11.97 1.55 16.00
C VAL A 99 -12.30 3.05 16.13
N HIS A 100 -13.50 3.41 16.59
CA HIS A 100 -13.79 4.81 16.94
C HIS A 100 -13.15 5.21 18.27
N LYS A 101 -12.74 6.48 18.37
CA LYS A 101 -12.16 7.10 19.57
C LYS A 101 -13.02 6.96 20.83
N LYS A 102 -14.34 7.01 20.68
CA LYS A 102 -15.32 6.87 21.78
C LYS A 102 -15.22 5.50 22.48
N ASP A 103 -14.76 4.48 21.75
CA ASP A 103 -14.66 3.09 22.21
C ASP A 103 -13.21 2.72 22.64
N LEU A 104 -12.25 3.65 22.48
CA LEU A 104 -10.88 3.51 23.01
C LEU A 104 -10.87 3.67 24.53
N LYS A 105 -10.41 2.65 25.25
CA LYS A 105 -10.14 2.77 26.69
C LYS A 105 -8.81 3.47 26.91
N LYS A 106 -8.71 4.30 27.96
CA LYS A 106 -7.50 5.07 28.28
C LYS A 106 -6.22 4.21 28.42
N ALA A 107 -6.33 2.99 28.94
CA ALA A 107 -5.21 2.04 29.03
C ALA A 107 -4.68 1.64 27.64
N GLN A 108 -5.59 1.30 26.72
CA GLN A 108 -5.26 0.93 25.34
C GLN A 108 -4.56 2.05 24.57
N THR A 109 -4.80 3.32 24.94
CA THR A 109 -4.05 4.46 24.38
C THR A 109 -2.58 4.44 24.78
N THR A 110 -2.24 4.05 26.01
CA THR A 110 -0.85 3.88 26.45
C THR A 110 -0.22 2.65 25.80
N GLU A 111 -0.90 1.50 25.87
CA GLU A 111 -0.45 0.24 25.25
C GLU A 111 -0.13 0.40 23.75
N LEU A 112 -0.94 1.18 23.04
CA LEU A 112 -0.76 1.48 21.61
C LEU A 112 0.44 2.40 21.34
N LEU A 113 0.71 3.38 22.21
CA LEU A 113 1.88 4.26 22.07
C LEU A 113 3.18 3.51 22.39
N GLU A 114 3.13 2.59 23.35
CA GLU A 114 4.24 1.68 23.67
C GLU A 114 4.47 0.67 22.52
N ALA A 115 3.41 0.01 22.02
CA ALA A 115 3.50 -0.92 20.90
C ALA A 115 3.97 -0.25 19.58
N GLN A 116 3.77 1.06 19.42
CA GLN A 116 4.31 1.81 18.28
C GLN A 116 5.82 2.07 18.38
N PHE A 117 6.44 1.85 19.54
CA PHE A 117 7.89 1.91 19.71
C PHE A 117 8.58 0.58 19.40
N ASP A 118 7.95 -0.58 19.69
CA ASP A 118 8.61 -1.89 19.63
C ASP A 118 7.94 -2.97 18.74
N ARG A 119 6.67 -2.81 18.33
CA ARG A 119 5.85 -3.90 17.72
C ARG A 119 5.09 -3.57 16.45
N ALA A 120 4.89 -2.29 16.14
CA ALA A 120 4.14 -1.86 14.95
C ALA A 120 4.95 -1.86 13.64
N LEU A 121 6.27 -2.06 13.72
CA LEU A 121 7.21 -2.02 12.59
C LEU A 121 7.07 -0.71 11.79
N ASP A 122 6.70 -0.77 10.51
CA ASP A 122 6.58 0.40 9.63
C ASP A 122 5.22 1.09 9.74
N VAL A 123 4.23 0.41 10.35
CA VAL A 123 2.87 0.92 10.53
C VAL A 123 2.80 1.88 11.70
N LYS A 124 2.04 2.96 11.50
CA LYS A 124 1.73 3.96 12.51
C LYS A 124 0.24 3.94 12.79
N TYR A 125 -0.11 3.87 14.07
CA TYR A 125 -1.45 4.19 14.53
C TYR A 125 -1.62 5.72 14.56
N ALA A 126 -2.74 6.20 14.02
CA ALA A 126 -3.04 7.63 13.95
C ALA A 126 -4.51 7.91 14.29
N LEU A 127 -4.76 8.93 15.11
CA LEU A 127 -6.11 9.36 15.46
C LEU A 127 -6.56 10.50 14.54
N TYR A 128 -7.58 10.27 13.71
CA TYR A 128 -8.09 11.26 12.77
C TYR A 128 -9.61 11.12 12.57
N ASN A 129 -10.33 12.25 12.59
CA ASN A 129 -11.80 12.32 12.55
C ASN A 129 -12.50 11.36 13.53
N ASP A 130 -12.02 11.34 14.77
CA ASP A 130 -12.45 10.45 15.87
C ASP A 130 -12.50 8.95 15.52
N ILE A 131 -11.66 8.53 14.57
CA ILE A 131 -11.34 7.13 14.24
C ILE A 131 -9.84 6.92 14.49
N LEU A 132 -9.49 5.78 15.09
CA LEU A 132 -8.13 5.26 15.10
C LEU A 132 -7.86 4.54 13.78
N TRP A 133 -6.78 4.90 13.11
CA TRP A 133 -6.33 4.32 11.85
C TRP A 133 -5.06 3.53 12.06
N SER A 134 -4.95 2.38 11.38
CA SER A 134 -3.69 1.71 11.07
C SER A 134 -3.22 2.27 9.74
N ALA A 135 -2.00 2.80 9.65
CA ALA A 135 -1.49 3.42 8.43
C ALA A 135 0.00 3.18 8.18
N PHE A 136 0.33 2.63 7.02
CA PHE A 136 1.68 2.60 6.45
C PHE A 136 1.86 3.81 5.52
N VAL A 137 2.99 4.50 5.59
CA VAL A 137 3.28 5.71 4.79
C VAL A 137 4.72 5.66 4.29
N HIS A 138 4.90 5.68 2.97
CA HIS A 138 6.20 5.53 2.30
C HIS A 138 6.27 6.42 1.04
N PRO A 139 7.46 6.83 0.59
CA PRO A 139 7.61 7.40 -0.74
C PRO A 139 7.18 6.39 -1.82
N LEU A 140 6.41 6.83 -2.82
CA LEU A 140 5.83 5.90 -3.80
C LEU A 140 6.91 5.21 -4.65
N LYS A 141 7.77 5.98 -5.32
CA LYS A 141 8.73 5.52 -6.33
C LYS A 141 9.79 4.55 -5.78
N GLU A 142 10.02 4.59 -4.47
CA GLU A 142 10.99 3.76 -3.75
C GLU A 142 10.41 2.42 -3.28
N LEU A 143 9.11 2.16 -3.47
CA LEU A 143 8.50 0.87 -3.16
C LEU A 143 8.90 -0.21 -4.17
N THR A 144 9.36 -1.34 -3.65
CA THR A 144 9.32 -2.61 -4.39
C THR A 144 7.93 -3.25 -4.31
N GLU A 145 7.63 -4.14 -5.25
CA GLU A 145 6.41 -4.96 -5.20
C GLU A 145 6.28 -5.74 -3.88
N HIS A 146 7.39 -6.26 -3.36
CA HIS A 146 7.41 -6.96 -2.07
C HIS A 146 6.97 -6.06 -0.92
N GLN A 147 7.46 -4.82 -0.85
CA GLN A 147 7.06 -3.85 0.17
C GLN A 147 5.59 -3.45 0.07
N VAL A 148 4.96 -3.48 -1.12
CA VAL A 148 3.51 -3.25 -1.23
C VAL A 148 2.72 -4.40 -0.61
N LYS A 149 3.10 -5.65 -0.89
CA LYS A 149 2.45 -6.86 -0.33
C LYS A 149 2.64 -6.96 1.19
N ASP A 150 3.84 -6.64 1.66
CA ASP A 150 4.14 -6.58 3.08
C ASP A 150 3.38 -5.43 3.76
N ALA A 151 3.32 -4.23 3.18
CA ALA A 151 2.56 -3.11 3.73
C ALA A 151 1.04 -3.35 3.81
N LEU A 152 0.44 -4.04 2.82
CA LEU A 152 -0.95 -4.51 2.91
C LEU A 152 -1.14 -5.43 4.13
N SER A 153 -0.25 -6.40 4.28
CA SER A 153 -0.24 -7.34 5.41
C SER A 153 -0.05 -6.60 6.74
N GLN A 154 0.93 -5.72 6.85
CA GLN A 154 1.24 -4.97 8.07
C GLN A 154 0.06 -4.09 8.52
N VAL A 155 -0.56 -3.35 7.59
CA VAL A 155 -1.71 -2.49 7.89
C VAL A 155 -2.92 -3.31 8.33
N TYR A 156 -3.15 -4.47 7.69
CA TYR A 156 -4.17 -5.42 8.07
C TYR A 156 -3.94 -5.95 9.50
N TYR A 157 -2.77 -6.53 9.78
CA TYR A 157 -2.49 -7.20 11.05
C TYR A 157 -2.49 -6.21 12.22
N ALA A 158 -1.95 -5.00 12.07
CA ALA A 158 -2.04 -3.97 13.10
C ALA A 158 -3.50 -3.58 13.42
N ALA A 159 -4.40 -3.60 12.44
CA ALA A 159 -5.83 -3.34 12.65
C ALA A 159 -6.61 -4.55 13.17
N HIS A 160 -6.16 -5.78 12.87
CA HIS A 160 -6.77 -7.03 13.33
C HIS A 160 -6.35 -7.37 14.77
N ASN A 161 -5.08 -7.17 15.11
CA ASN A 161 -4.48 -7.47 16.42
C ASN A 161 -4.68 -6.36 17.48
N PHE A 162 -5.37 -5.27 17.13
CA PHE A 162 -5.63 -4.15 18.03
C PHE A 162 -6.45 -4.58 19.26
N GLY A 163 -6.03 -4.14 20.45
CA GLY A 163 -6.65 -4.56 21.72
C GLY A 163 -6.28 -5.97 22.18
N GLY A 164 -5.40 -6.65 21.44
CA GLY A 164 -4.80 -7.94 21.80
C GLY A 164 -3.28 -7.85 21.81
N SER A 165 -2.61 -8.33 20.75
CA SER A 165 -1.15 -8.36 20.67
C SER A 165 -0.51 -7.06 20.15
N TYR A 166 -1.31 -6.21 19.49
CA TYR A 166 -0.95 -4.97 18.78
C TYR A 166 0.14 -5.11 17.69
N ARG A 167 0.56 -6.34 17.33
CA ARG A 167 1.60 -6.59 16.32
C ARG A 167 1.11 -6.35 14.90
N SER A 168 1.97 -5.76 14.06
CA SER A 168 1.75 -5.65 12.60
C SER A 168 2.12 -6.92 11.83
N THR A 169 2.55 -8.00 12.47
CA THR A 169 2.80 -9.30 11.82
C THR A 169 2.42 -10.46 12.74
N ASP A 170 2.10 -11.62 12.16
CA ASP A 170 1.97 -12.90 12.88
C ASP A 170 3.33 -13.46 13.35
N LEU A 171 4.44 -12.92 12.83
CA LEU A 171 5.79 -13.33 13.19
C LEU A 171 6.19 -12.84 14.60
N GLN A 172 6.41 -13.81 15.49
CA GLN A 172 6.83 -13.53 16.86
C GLN A 172 8.32 -13.20 16.94
N PHE A 173 8.68 -11.96 16.59
CA PHE A 173 10.02 -11.45 16.87
C PHE A 173 10.26 -11.40 18.39
N GLY A 174 11.37 -12.02 18.81
CA GLY A 174 11.86 -12.06 20.18
C GLY A 174 11.33 -13.23 21.01
N ASN A 175 11.94 -14.41 20.87
CA ASN A 175 12.05 -15.32 22.01
C ASN A 175 12.80 -14.57 23.12
N ARG A 176 12.15 -14.32 24.24
CA ARG A 176 12.86 -14.28 25.52
C ARG A 176 12.83 -15.70 26.04
N GLU A 177 13.99 -16.33 26.05
CA GLU A 177 14.23 -17.53 26.84
C GLU A 177 14.54 -17.03 28.26
N ASP A 178 13.79 -17.54 29.24
CA ASP A 178 13.85 -17.16 30.66
C ASP A 178 14.83 -18.07 31.44
#